data_AF-A0AAD6RZ65-F1
#
_entry.id   AF-A0AAD6RZ65-F1
#
_cell.length_a   1.000
_cell.length_b   1.000
_cell.length_c   1.000
_cell.angle_alpha   90.00
_cell.angle_beta   90.00
_cell.angle_gamma   90.00
#
_symmetry.space_group_name_H-M   'P 1'
#
loop_
_entity.id
_entity.type
_entity.pdbx_description
1 polymer ?
#
loop_
_entity_poly.entity_id
_entity_poly.type
_entity_poly.pdbx_seq_one_letter_code
_entity_poly.pdbx_strand_id
1 'polypeptide(L)'
;MDDANLNTLRPTTEEILAECPRFRILVVGRSGVGKSSLINYAFGVELATVADKVRGTCNIENEITSEQNPRFVLHDSMGFEPGQTQNYETAKVFLESRGEGAALKDRVHAIWLCIQIPHAGSRVFESGDEEFLKLAAQSKVPTIAVFTQFDNLITAMEKVLTDKELDKSETEIDAMLYRRAEAEFEKTCLRSLRRINRRLPYARTSELARGSTLSHQATVALAELVSTTQTLLQGTPWFLSAISQRASAREKIDGSIKIGMKKYWRGLAASTSFPGFTLEKCLATIHSDITESWNFNDPDDLLNTEPFLTKAKALSHVVIPDDPEVKSWFGNAKHLQALIGVGATIATQVPVAAPIVIPVAAVIGLS
;
A
#
# COMPACT_ATOMS: atom_id res chain seq x y z
N MET A 1 28.37 -33.60 3.29
CA MET A 1 27.29 -33.61 2.28
C MET A 1 26.15 -32.85 2.93
N ASP A 2 25.90 -31.57 2.64
CA ASP A 2 26.07 -30.89 1.35
C ASP A 2 26.52 -29.42 1.50
N ASP A 3 27.71 -29.12 0.98
CA ASP A 3 28.23 -27.76 0.73
C ASP A 3 27.68 -27.16 -0.59
N ALA A 4 26.55 -27.68 -1.10
CA ALA A 4 26.01 -27.29 -2.41
C ALA A 4 25.13 -26.02 -2.40
N ASN A 5 24.89 -25.40 -1.24
CA ASN A 5 23.92 -24.31 -1.10
C ASN A 5 24.52 -22.89 -0.98
N LEU A 6 25.85 -22.73 -1.07
CA LEU A 6 26.50 -21.41 -0.92
C LEU A 6 26.59 -20.57 -2.22
N ASN A 7 26.21 -21.10 -3.39
CA ASN A 7 26.46 -20.47 -4.70
C ASN A 7 25.18 -20.15 -5.52
N THR A 8 24.05 -19.89 -4.88
CA THR A 8 22.81 -19.48 -5.57
C THR A 8 22.48 -18.03 -5.26
N LEU A 9 22.36 -17.21 -6.30
CA LEU A 9 21.94 -15.80 -6.19
C LEU A 9 20.44 -15.80 -5.86
N ARG A 10 20.09 -15.50 -4.61
CA ARG A 10 18.68 -15.45 -4.17
C ARG A 10 18.07 -14.08 -4.47
N PRO A 11 16.85 -14.01 -5.03
CA PRO A 11 16.07 -12.79 -5.13
C PRO A 11 15.94 -12.10 -3.76
N THR A 12 16.08 -10.77 -3.75
CA THR A 12 15.94 -9.98 -2.52
C THR A 12 14.49 -10.00 -2.02
N THR A 13 13.55 -10.07 -2.94
CA THR A 13 12.12 -10.24 -2.67
C THR A 13 11.84 -11.56 -1.97
N GLU A 14 12.39 -12.68 -2.46
CA GLU A 14 12.32 -13.99 -1.80
C GLU A 14 12.86 -13.94 -0.36
N GLU A 15 14.03 -13.31 -0.14
CA GLU A 15 14.63 -13.13 1.19
C GLU A 15 13.67 -12.38 2.15
N ILE A 16 13.10 -11.27 1.68
CA ILE A 16 12.16 -10.45 2.47
C ILE A 16 10.87 -11.22 2.76
N LEU A 17 10.33 -11.94 1.78
CA LEU A 17 9.08 -12.68 1.91
C LEU A 17 9.22 -13.92 2.78
N ALA A 18 10.41 -14.53 2.81
CA ALA A 18 10.73 -15.60 3.75
C ALA A 18 10.74 -15.10 5.20
N GLU A 19 11.23 -13.86 5.43
CA GLU A 19 11.21 -13.23 6.77
C GLU A 19 9.79 -12.77 7.15
N CYS A 20 9.07 -12.13 6.24
CA CYS A 20 7.74 -11.59 6.47
C CYS A 20 6.88 -11.70 5.19
N PRO A 21 6.01 -12.71 5.08
CA PRO A 21 5.26 -12.96 3.85
C PRO A 21 4.08 -12.00 3.64
N ARG A 22 3.67 -11.27 4.70
CA ARG A 22 2.38 -10.57 4.74
C ARG A 22 2.46 -9.19 5.39
N PHE A 23 1.90 -8.20 4.71
CA PHE A 23 1.60 -6.89 5.28
C PHE A 23 0.33 -6.96 6.13
N ARG A 24 0.35 -6.41 7.34
CA ARG A 24 -0.73 -6.50 8.34
C ARG A 24 -1.18 -5.13 8.79
N ILE A 25 -2.48 -4.86 8.68
CA ILE A 25 -3.10 -3.68 9.27
C ILE A 25 -4.10 -4.12 10.32
N LEU A 26 -4.09 -3.40 11.45
CA LEU A 26 -5.13 -3.50 12.47
C LEU A 26 -6.19 -2.42 12.22
N VAL A 27 -7.45 -2.82 12.06
CA VAL A 27 -8.60 -1.93 11.95
C VAL A 27 -9.31 -1.90 13.30
N VAL A 28 -9.40 -0.70 13.89
CA VAL A 28 -9.95 -0.47 15.24
C VAL A 28 -10.89 0.70 15.24
N GLY A 29 -11.79 0.75 16.20
CA GLY A 29 -12.76 1.82 16.35
C GLY A 29 -14.07 1.32 16.93
N ARG A 30 -14.98 2.25 17.20
CA ARG A 30 -16.25 1.98 17.87
C ARG A 30 -17.14 0.99 17.12
N SER A 31 -18.13 0.44 17.82
CA SER A 31 -19.21 -0.32 17.20
C SER A 31 -20.00 0.58 16.24
N GLY A 32 -20.34 0.09 15.05
CA GLY A 32 -21.10 0.84 14.04
C GLY A 32 -20.34 1.97 13.31
N VAL A 33 -19.05 2.15 13.56
CA VAL A 33 -18.26 3.22 12.90
C VAL A 33 -18.06 3.00 11.40
N GLY A 34 -18.24 1.78 10.89
CA GLY A 34 -18.02 1.44 9.47
C GLY A 34 -16.73 0.66 9.18
N LYS A 35 -16.19 -0.08 10.17
CA LYS A 35 -15.01 -0.96 9.97
C LYS A 35 -15.25 -2.02 8.90
N SER A 36 -16.34 -2.80 9.02
CA SER A 36 -16.68 -3.85 8.06
C SER A 36 -16.85 -3.30 6.64
N SER A 37 -17.53 -2.15 6.49
CA SER A 37 -17.66 -1.48 5.19
C SER A 37 -16.30 -1.08 4.61
N LEU A 38 -15.42 -0.49 5.42
CA LEU A 38 -14.07 -0.15 5.00
C LEU A 38 -13.26 -1.38 4.58
N ILE A 39 -13.35 -2.48 5.33
CA ILE A 39 -12.67 -3.75 5.04
C ILE A 39 -13.16 -4.30 3.69
N ASN A 40 -14.47 -4.39 3.49
CA ASN A 40 -15.06 -4.86 2.23
C ASN A 40 -14.62 -4.00 1.04
N TYR A 41 -14.66 -2.67 1.21
CA TYR A 41 -14.28 -1.74 0.16
C TYR A 41 -12.77 -1.82 -0.16
N ALA A 42 -11.91 -1.92 0.87
CA ALA A 42 -10.46 -2.01 0.71
C ALA A 42 -10.01 -3.32 0.05
N PHE A 43 -10.69 -4.44 0.31
CA PHE A 43 -10.36 -5.72 -0.32
C PHE A 43 -11.07 -5.95 -1.67
N GLY A 44 -12.07 -5.13 -2.03
CA GLY A 44 -12.84 -5.30 -3.26
C GLY A 44 -13.73 -6.55 -3.27
N VAL A 45 -14.14 -7.02 -2.09
CA VAL A 45 -14.84 -8.30 -1.89
C VAL A 45 -15.78 -8.21 -0.68
N GLU A 46 -16.86 -8.96 -0.70
CA GLU A 46 -17.80 -9.11 0.44
C GLU A 46 -17.25 -10.02 1.56
N LEU A 47 -15.96 -9.89 1.91
CA LEU A 47 -15.29 -10.77 2.88
C LEU A 47 -15.79 -10.56 4.32
N ALA A 48 -16.00 -9.31 4.73
CA ALA A 48 -16.49 -8.99 6.07
C ALA A 48 -17.94 -9.49 6.25
N THR A 49 -18.76 -9.51 5.20
CA THR A 49 -20.14 -10.01 5.24
C THR A 49 -20.22 -11.51 5.59
N VAL A 50 -19.18 -12.29 5.26
CA VAL A 50 -19.09 -13.72 5.58
C VAL A 50 -18.67 -13.95 7.03
N ALA A 51 -17.82 -13.08 7.59
CA ALA A 51 -17.50 -13.06 9.03
C ALA A 51 -18.63 -12.45 9.89
N ASP A 52 -19.43 -11.54 9.30
CA ASP A 52 -20.50 -10.77 9.94
C ASP A 52 -21.87 -11.48 10.00
N LYS A 53 -21.96 -12.81 9.75
CA LYS A 53 -23.24 -13.53 9.93
C LYS A 53 -23.80 -13.42 11.37
N VAL A 54 -22.99 -12.97 12.33
CA VAL A 54 -23.46 -12.46 13.63
C VAL A 54 -22.74 -11.14 13.95
N ARG A 55 -23.43 -10.01 13.78
CA ARG A 55 -22.96 -8.67 14.22
C ARG A 55 -22.37 -8.77 15.64
N GLY A 56 -21.11 -8.37 15.81
CA GLY A 56 -20.45 -8.31 17.12
C GLY A 56 -19.65 -9.55 17.52
N THR A 57 -19.33 -10.47 16.60
CA THR A 57 -18.50 -11.66 16.87
C THR A 57 -17.20 -11.69 16.07
N CYS A 58 -16.49 -10.56 15.98
CA CYS A 58 -15.14 -10.56 15.44
C CYS A 58 -14.10 -10.94 16.51
N ASN A 59 -13.19 -11.84 16.17
CA ASN A 59 -12.02 -12.14 16.99
C ASN A 59 -10.81 -11.48 16.31
N ILE A 60 -10.15 -10.57 17.02
CA ILE A 60 -8.99 -9.81 16.51
C ILE A 60 -7.81 -10.70 16.10
N GLU A 61 -7.71 -11.91 16.66
CA GLU A 61 -6.68 -12.89 16.27
C GLU A 61 -6.96 -13.55 14.92
N ASN A 62 -8.19 -13.49 14.42
CA ASN A 62 -8.51 -14.03 13.10
C ASN A 62 -7.95 -13.12 12.01
N GLU A 63 -7.14 -13.67 11.12
CA GLU A 63 -6.64 -12.97 9.94
C GLU A 63 -7.74 -12.89 8.88
N ILE A 64 -8.08 -11.67 8.44
CA ILE A 64 -8.92 -11.44 7.27
C ILE A 64 -7.99 -11.34 6.06
N THR A 65 -8.10 -12.30 5.15
CA THR A 65 -7.29 -12.41 3.92
C THR A 65 -8.16 -12.53 2.69
N SER A 66 -7.64 -12.11 1.53
CA SER A 66 -8.25 -12.36 0.23
C SER A 66 -7.41 -13.36 -0.56
N GLU A 67 -8.06 -14.34 -1.21
CA GLU A 67 -7.37 -15.25 -2.15
C GLU A 67 -6.72 -14.47 -3.30
N GLN A 68 -7.32 -13.35 -3.68
CA GLN A 68 -6.77 -12.46 -4.71
C GLN A 68 -5.56 -11.66 -4.20
N ASN A 69 -5.33 -11.56 -2.89
CA ASN A 69 -4.20 -10.84 -2.34
C ASN A 69 -3.68 -11.51 -1.05
N PRO A 70 -2.98 -12.65 -1.17
CA PRO A 70 -2.52 -13.42 -0.02
C PRO A 70 -1.40 -12.72 0.78
N ARG A 71 -0.85 -11.62 0.24
CA ARG A 71 0.20 -10.80 0.86
C ARG A 71 -0.36 -9.74 1.82
N PHE A 72 -1.67 -9.59 1.90
CA PHE A 72 -2.32 -8.59 2.73
C PHE A 72 -3.28 -9.23 3.74
N VAL A 73 -3.18 -8.77 4.99
CA VAL A 73 -4.00 -9.22 6.12
C VAL A 73 -4.58 -8.01 6.83
N LEU A 74 -5.88 -8.07 7.12
CA LEU A 74 -6.52 -7.19 8.10
C LEU A 74 -6.84 -7.96 9.38
N HIS A 75 -6.65 -7.30 10.50
CA HIS A 75 -7.22 -7.71 11.79
C HIS A 75 -8.34 -6.75 12.12
N ASP A 76 -9.55 -7.24 12.37
CA ASP A 76 -10.70 -6.43 12.78
C ASP A 76 -10.90 -6.54 14.29
N SER A 77 -10.91 -5.40 14.99
CA SER A 77 -11.22 -5.38 16.41
C SER A 77 -12.73 -5.37 16.64
N MET A 78 -13.16 -5.88 17.79
CA MET A 78 -14.50 -5.55 18.27
C MET A 78 -14.64 -4.05 18.51
N GLY A 79 -15.88 -3.57 18.40
CA GLY A 79 -16.22 -2.18 18.65
C GLY A 79 -15.98 -1.78 20.10
N PHE A 80 -15.36 -0.61 20.32
CA PHE A 80 -15.31 -0.02 21.66
C PHE A 80 -16.66 0.64 21.97
N GLU A 81 -17.42 0.10 22.93
CA GLU A 81 -18.66 0.71 23.42
C GLU A 81 -18.44 1.32 24.81
N PRO A 82 -19.07 2.47 25.12
CA PRO A 82 -19.01 3.05 26.46
C PRO A 82 -19.44 2.03 27.53
N GLY A 83 -18.58 1.80 28.52
CA GLY A 83 -18.81 0.81 29.59
C GLY A 83 -18.31 -0.60 29.28
N GLN A 84 -17.85 -0.89 28.06
CA GLN A 84 -17.24 -2.18 27.70
C GLN A 84 -15.71 -2.05 27.61
N THR A 85 -15.03 -2.20 28.75
CA THR A 85 -13.57 -2.13 28.84
C THR A 85 -12.87 -3.35 28.24
N GLN A 86 -13.56 -4.48 28.12
CA GLN A 86 -12.98 -5.75 27.64
C GLN A 86 -12.49 -5.66 26.18
N ASN A 87 -13.24 -4.98 25.30
CA ASN A 87 -12.87 -4.88 23.88
C ASN A 87 -11.63 -4.00 23.70
N TYR A 88 -11.52 -2.93 24.50
CA TYR A 88 -10.32 -2.10 24.54
C TYR A 88 -9.11 -2.90 25.05
N GLU A 89 -9.25 -3.62 26.16
CA GLU A 89 -8.13 -4.41 26.70
C GLU A 89 -7.71 -5.53 25.75
N THR A 90 -8.66 -6.16 25.06
CA THR A 90 -8.37 -7.14 24.00
C THR A 90 -7.52 -6.53 22.88
N ALA A 91 -7.89 -5.34 22.39
CA ALA A 91 -7.13 -4.65 21.36
C ALA A 91 -5.73 -4.21 21.85
N LYS A 92 -5.63 -3.82 23.13
CA LYS A 92 -4.36 -3.48 23.79
C LYS A 92 -3.41 -4.67 23.88
N VAL A 93 -3.87 -5.78 24.44
CA VAL A 93 -3.08 -7.02 24.55
C VAL A 93 -2.66 -7.52 23.17
N PHE A 94 -3.57 -7.48 22.19
CA PHE A 94 -3.25 -7.83 20.81
C PHE A 94 -2.11 -6.96 20.26
N LEU A 95 -2.23 -5.64 20.35
CA LEU A 95 -1.21 -4.71 19.83
C LEU A 95 0.14 -4.86 20.55
N GLU A 96 0.14 -5.07 21.87
CA GLU A 96 1.36 -5.33 22.65
C GLU A 96 2.03 -6.64 22.23
N SER A 97 1.27 -7.71 22.01
CA SER A 97 1.79 -9.01 21.56
C SER A 97 2.31 -9.00 20.11
N ARG A 98 1.86 -8.02 19.31
CA ARG A 98 2.18 -7.86 17.87
C ARG A 98 3.05 -6.62 17.59
N GLY A 99 3.66 -6.04 18.63
CA GLY A 99 4.50 -4.83 18.57
C GLY A 99 6.00 -5.11 18.32
N GLU A 100 6.87 -4.18 18.74
CA GLU A 100 8.33 -4.26 18.50
C GLU A 100 9.01 -5.56 19.02
N GLY A 101 8.42 -6.24 20.01
CA GLY A 101 8.95 -7.49 20.56
C GLY A 101 8.65 -8.75 19.75
N ALA A 102 7.70 -8.70 18.81
CA ALA A 102 7.31 -9.84 17.99
C ALA A 102 8.25 -10.04 16.79
N ALA A 103 8.26 -11.24 16.19
CA ALA A 103 8.90 -11.47 14.90
C ALA A 103 8.20 -10.62 13.81
N LEU A 104 8.94 -10.14 12.81
CA LEU A 104 8.39 -9.22 11.80
C LEU A 104 7.14 -9.79 11.10
N LYS A 105 7.16 -11.09 10.76
CA LYS A 105 5.99 -11.82 10.21
C LYS A 105 4.77 -11.85 11.11
N ASP A 106 4.89 -11.54 12.39
CA ASP A 106 3.81 -11.55 13.35
C ASP A 106 3.43 -10.13 13.79
N ARG A 107 4.09 -9.08 13.28
CA ARG A 107 3.82 -7.70 13.68
C ARG A 107 2.59 -7.12 12.98
N VAL A 108 1.91 -6.22 13.68
CA VAL A 108 1.04 -5.23 13.04
C VAL A 108 1.92 -4.12 12.46
N HIS A 109 1.73 -3.80 11.19
CA HIS A 109 2.57 -2.85 10.46
C HIS A 109 1.97 -1.44 10.39
N ALA A 110 0.64 -1.32 10.41
CA ALA A 110 -0.06 -0.05 10.53
C ALA A 110 -1.41 -0.23 11.23
N ILE A 111 -1.97 0.87 11.75
CA ILE A 111 -3.27 0.89 12.41
C ILE A 111 -4.18 1.89 11.69
N TRP A 112 -5.39 1.43 11.36
CA TRP A 112 -6.49 2.26 10.92
C TRP A 112 -7.47 2.45 12.07
N LEU A 113 -7.45 3.63 12.69
CA LEU A 113 -8.42 4.01 13.72
C LEU A 113 -9.62 4.66 13.07
N CYS A 114 -10.69 3.90 12.89
CA CYS A 114 -11.94 4.34 12.34
C CYS A 114 -12.70 5.24 13.33
N ILE A 115 -12.98 6.47 12.89
CA ILE A 115 -13.70 7.49 13.63
C ILE A 115 -14.91 7.89 12.80
N GLN A 116 -16.10 7.83 13.39
CA GLN A 116 -17.32 8.16 12.68
C GLN A 116 -17.38 9.66 12.48
N ILE A 117 -17.64 10.10 11.26
CA ILE A 117 -17.98 11.50 11.03
C ILE A 117 -19.32 11.78 11.73
N PRO A 118 -19.39 12.76 12.64
CA PRO A 118 -20.54 12.93 13.52
C PRO A 118 -21.79 13.32 12.74
N HIS A 119 -22.92 12.75 13.16
CA HIS A 119 -24.25 13.19 12.73
C HIS A 119 -24.88 14.09 13.81
N ALA A 120 -25.63 15.11 13.38
CA ALA A 120 -26.45 15.96 14.24
C ALA A 120 -25.74 16.59 15.46
N GLY A 121 -24.47 16.99 15.31
CA GLY A 121 -23.73 17.69 16.37
C GLY A 121 -23.17 16.81 17.49
N SER A 122 -23.13 15.49 17.29
CA SER A 122 -22.39 14.57 18.17
C SER A 122 -20.89 14.89 18.22
N ARG A 123 -20.23 14.47 19.30
CA ARG A 123 -18.78 14.63 19.45
C ARG A 123 -18.03 13.76 18.44
N VAL A 124 -16.94 14.30 17.88
CA VAL A 124 -16.12 13.59 16.88
C VAL A 124 -15.33 12.44 17.51
N PHE A 125 -14.70 12.70 18.66
CA PHE A 125 -13.85 11.74 19.38
C PHE A 125 -14.46 11.40 20.71
N GLU A 126 -14.39 10.14 21.08
CA GLU A 126 -14.88 9.62 22.35
C GLU A 126 -13.74 9.14 23.22
N SER A 127 -14.01 8.88 24.50
CA SER A 127 -12.96 8.53 25.46
C SER A 127 -12.15 7.32 25.00
N GLY A 128 -12.81 6.31 24.40
CA GLY A 128 -12.14 5.13 23.84
C GLY A 128 -11.23 5.45 22.65
N ASP A 129 -11.59 6.42 21.81
CA ASP A 129 -10.74 6.84 20.68
C ASP A 129 -9.47 7.53 21.20
N GLU A 130 -9.64 8.43 22.18
CA GLU A 130 -8.52 9.14 22.82
C GLU A 130 -7.58 8.20 23.58
N GLU A 131 -8.14 7.21 24.30
CA GLU A 131 -7.37 6.18 25.01
C GLU A 131 -6.63 5.26 24.04
N PHE A 132 -7.25 4.90 22.91
CA PHE A 132 -6.59 4.08 21.91
C PHE A 132 -5.47 4.85 21.20
N LEU A 133 -5.65 6.14 20.93
CA LEU A 133 -4.59 6.98 20.37
C LEU A 133 -3.37 7.07 21.29
N LYS A 134 -3.57 7.11 22.61
CA LYS A 134 -2.47 7.08 23.59
C LYS A 134 -1.72 5.75 23.54
N LEU A 135 -2.47 4.64 23.51
CA LEU A 135 -1.90 3.29 23.38
C LEU A 135 -1.11 3.13 22.08
N ALA A 136 -1.69 3.54 20.96
CA ALA A 136 -1.06 3.42 19.64
C ALA A 136 0.22 4.27 19.53
N ALA A 137 0.25 5.44 20.19
CA ALA A 137 1.47 6.23 20.28
C ALA A 137 2.60 5.52 21.07
N GLN A 138 2.27 4.65 22.02
CA GLN A 138 3.24 3.88 22.79
C GLN A 138 3.77 2.66 22.02
N SER A 139 2.94 2.03 21.19
CA SER A 139 3.34 0.86 20.40
C SER A 139 4.28 1.17 19.23
N LYS A 140 4.44 2.46 18.89
CA LYS A 140 5.20 2.99 17.73
C LYS A 140 4.73 2.45 16.37
N VAL A 141 3.59 1.79 16.33
CA VAL A 141 2.99 1.36 15.07
C VAL A 141 2.33 2.58 14.41
N PRO A 142 2.66 2.88 13.13
CA PRO A 142 2.03 3.98 12.41
C PRO A 142 0.51 3.91 12.47
N THR A 143 -0.11 5.00 12.92
CA THR A 143 -1.57 5.07 13.11
C THR A 143 -2.16 6.18 12.27
N ILE A 144 -3.23 5.87 11.55
CA ILE A 144 -4.01 6.80 10.73
C ILE A 144 -5.41 6.93 11.32
N ALA A 145 -5.85 8.17 11.53
CA ALA A 145 -7.25 8.46 11.82
C ALA A 145 -8.08 8.34 10.53
N VAL A 146 -8.93 7.32 10.44
CA VAL A 146 -9.77 7.08 9.26
C VAL A 146 -11.17 7.58 9.56
N PHE A 147 -11.53 8.73 9.00
CA PHE A 147 -12.85 9.30 9.15
C PHE A 147 -13.84 8.62 8.20
N THR A 148 -14.66 7.74 8.75
CA THR A 148 -15.62 6.94 8.00
C THR A 148 -16.97 7.65 7.85
N GLN A 149 -17.79 7.16 6.93
CA GLN A 149 -19.15 7.64 6.66
C GLN A 149 -19.18 9.12 6.22
N PHE A 150 -18.25 9.53 5.34
CA PHE A 150 -18.23 10.89 4.80
C PHE A 150 -19.50 11.25 4.01
N ASP A 151 -20.18 10.24 3.47
CA ASP A 151 -21.52 10.32 2.91
C ASP A 151 -22.58 10.94 3.83
N ASN A 152 -22.42 10.85 5.16
CA ASN A 152 -23.31 11.52 6.10
C ASN A 152 -23.27 13.05 5.96
N LEU A 153 -22.08 13.62 5.70
CA LEU A 153 -21.94 15.06 5.47
C LEU A 153 -22.54 15.45 4.13
N ILE A 154 -22.30 14.66 3.09
CA ILE A 154 -22.89 14.88 1.76
C ILE A 154 -24.42 14.90 1.86
N THR A 155 -24.99 13.88 2.49
CA THR A 155 -26.45 13.76 2.70
C THR A 155 -26.99 14.92 3.55
N ALA A 156 -26.24 15.41 4.53
CA ALA A 156 -26.63 16.58 5.31
C ALA A 156 -26.63 17.86 4.47
N MET A 157 -25.65 18.02 3.56
CA MET A 157 -25.59 19.15 2.63
C MET A 157 -26.69 19.10 1.57
N GLU A 158 -27.11 17.90 1.16
CA GLU A 158 -28.20 17.70 0.20
C GLU A 158 -29.54 18.20 0.74
N LYS A 159 -29.80 17.97 2.04
CA LYS A 159 -31.06 18.41 2.71
C LYS A 159 -31.24 19.92 2.77
N VAL A 160 -30.19 20.70 2.53
CA VAL A 160 -30.21 22.18 2.60
C VAL A 160 -30.03 22.84 1.23
N LEU A 161 -30.14 22.07 0.15
CA LEU A 161 -30.13 22.62 -1.21
C LEU A 161 -31.30 23.58 -1.42
N THR A 162 -31.03 24.68 -2.12
CA THR A 162 -32.07 25.64 -2.53
C THR A 162 -32.70 25.25 -3.87
N ASP A 163 -33.91 25.72 -4.17
CA ASP A 163 -34.57 25.46 -5.46
C ASP A 163 -33.67 25.83 -6.65
N LYS A 164 -32.95 26.96 -6.57
CA LYS A 164 -32.00 27.40 -7.61
C LYS A 164 -30.82 26.46 -7.80
N GLU A 165 -30.45 25.70 -6.77
CA GLU A 165 -29.37 24.73 -6.84
C GLU A 165 -29.81 23.40 -7.42
N LEU A 166 -31.09 23.06 -7.23
CA LEU A 166 -31.71 21.87 -7.83
C LEU A 166 -31.87 22.01 -9.35
N ASP A 167 -31.85 23.23 -9.89
CA ASP A 167 -31.88 23.49 -11.34
C ASP A 167 -30.55 23.14 -12.06
N LYS A 168 -29.47 22.82 -11.33
CA LYS A 168 -28.16 22.48 -11.89
C LYS A 168 -28.12 21.03 -12.37
N SER A 169 -27.11 20.68 -13.18
CA SER A 169 -26.88 19.28 -13.55
C SER A 169 -26.44 18.43 -12.35
N GLU A 170 -26.70 17.12 -12.41
CA GLU A 170 -26.34 16.16 -11.34
C GLU A 170 -24.85 16.23 -10.97
N THR A 171 -23.96 16.32 -11.96
CA THR A 171 -22.51 16.42 -11.73
C THR A 171 -22.10 17.73 -11.04
N GLU A 172 -22.77 18.84 -11.36
CA GLU A 172 -22.54 20.12 -10.69
C GLU A 172 -23.06 20.12 -9.26
N ILE A 173 -24.19 19.47 -9.01
CA ILE A 173 -24.74 19.28 -7.67
C ILE A 173 -23.78 18.43 -6.84
N ASP A 174 -23.34 17.28 -7.35
CA ASP A 174 -22.39 16.38 -6.67
C ASP A 174 -21.09 17.10 -6.31
N ALA A 175 -20.47 17.80 -7.27
CA ALA A 175 -19.23 18.54 -7.04
C ALA A 175 -19.41 19.69 -6.03
N MET A 176 -20.60 20.30 -5.98
CA MET A 176 -20.92 21.33 -4.99
C MET A 176 -21.14 20.73 -3.60
N LEU A 177 -21.90 19.64 -3.48
CA LEU A 177 -22.16 18.93 -2.23
C LEU A 177 -20.87 18.42 -1.61
N TYR A 178 -19.99 17.82 -2.43
CA TYR A 178 -18.68 17.35 -1.99
C TYR A 178 -17.83 18.47 -1.40
N ARG A 179 -17.75 19.63 -2.08
CA ARG A 179 -17.02 20.81 -1.59
C ARG A 179 -17.58 21.34 -0.27
N ARG A 180 -18.92 21.37 -0.11
CA ARG A 180 -19.56 21.78 1.15
C ARG A 180 -19.27 20.80 2.29
N ALA A 181 -19.35 19.49 2.00
CA ALA A 181 -19.06 18.44 2.96
C ALA A 181 -17.58 18.50 3.41
N GLU A 182 -16.65 18.76 2.49
CA GLU A 182 -15.23 18.94 2.79
C GLU A 182 -14.99 20.14 3.71
N ALA A 183 -15.58 21.30 3.42
CA ALA A 183 -15.46 22.47 4.27
C ALA A 183 -15.99 22.22 5.70
N GLU A 184 -17.12 21.51 5.85
CA GLU A 184 -17.66 21.16 7.16
C GLU A 184 -16.80 20.12 7.88
N PHE A 185 -16.24 19.14 7.16
CA PHE A 185 -15.29 18.18 7.69
C PHE A 185 -14.04 18.85 8.27
N GLU A 186 -13.44 19.79 7.56
CA GLU A 186 -12.27 20.53 8.05
C GLU A 186 -12.59 21.32 9.33
N LYS A 187 -13.73 22.00 9.33
CA LYS A 187 -14.19 22.83 10.44
C LYS A 187 -14.50 22.02 11.70
N THR A 188 -15.02 20.80 11.55
CA THR A 188 -15.50 19.97 12.67
C THR A 188 -14.50 18.88 13.05
N CYS A 189 -14.24 17.95 12.14
CA CYS A 189 -13.46 16.74 12.36
C CYS A 189 -11.97 17.07 12.51
N LEU A 190 -11.39 17.79 11.54
CA LEU A 190 -9.96 18.13 11.60
C LEU A 190 -9.64 19.08 12.72
N ARG A 191 -10.49 20.08 12.98
CA ARG A 191 -10.31 20.97 14.14
C ARG A 191 -10.25 20.17 15.45
N SER A 192 -11.08 19.14 15.59
CA SER A 192 -11.09 18.27 16.78
C SER A 192 -9.86 17.36 16.83
N LEU A 193 -9.50 16.73 15.71
CA LEU A 193 -8.29 15.90 15.58
C LEU A 193 -7.04 16.69 15.99
N ARG A 194 -6.90 17.92 15.48
CA ARG A 194 -5.72 18.76 15.74
C ARG A 194 -5.63 19.24 17.18
N ARG A 195 -6.73 19.26 17.95
CA ARG A 195 -6.70 19.52 19.40
C ARG A 195 -6.13 18.33 20.17
N ILE A 196 -6.40 17.11 19.72
CA ILE A 196 -5.93 15.86 20.37
C ILE A 196 -4.50 15.55 19.93
N ASN A 197 -4.25 15.51 18.63
CA ASN A 197 -2.95 15.21 18.06
C ASN A 197 -2.74 15.98 16.75
N ARG A 198 -1.90 17.02 16.82
CA ARG A 198 -1.59 17.90 15.68
C ARG A 198 -0.89 17.19 14.53
N ARG A 199 -0.20 16.08 14.78
CA ARG A 199 0.62 15.38 13.76
C ARG A 199 -0.01 14.08 13.27
N LEU A 200 -1.13 13.66 13.84
CA LEU A 200 -1.79 12.43 13.44
C LEU A 200 -2.22 12.53 11.95
N PRO A 201 -1.71 11.62 11.10
CA PRO A 201 -2.18 11.49 9.72
C PRO A 201 -3.65 11.07 9.73
N TYR A 202 -4.38 11.47 8.69
CA TYR A 202 -5.79 11.11 8.56
C TYR A 202 -6.13 10.83 7.11
N ALA A 203 -7.21 10.08 6.93
CA ALA A 203 -7.89 9.93 5.65
C ALA A 203 -9.39 9.98 5.90
N ARG A 204 -10.16 10.10 4.81
CA ARG A 204 -11.62 10.00 4.84
C ARG A 204 -12.04 8.84 3.97
N THR A 205 -13.15 8.20 4.31
CA THR A 205 -13.75 7.17 3.46
C THR A 205 -15.27 7.35 3.41
N SER A 206 -15.83 6.95 2.28
CA SER A 206 -17.26 7.05 1.97
C SER A 206 -17.68 5.73 1.35
N GLU A 207 -18.89 5.28 1.65
CA GLU A 207 -19.50 4.10 1.00
C GLU A 207 -20.41 4.51 -0.18
N LEU A 208 -20.46 5.80 -0.52
CA LEU A 208 -21.45 6.30 -1.47
C LEU A 208 -21.16 5.81 -2.91
N ALA A 209 -22.05 4.97 -3.43
CA ALA A 209 -22.08 4.49 -4.81
C ALA A 209 -23.18 5.19 -5.64
N ARG A 210 -23.39 6.50 -5.42
CA ARG A 210 -24.40 7.30 -6.15
C ARG A 210 -23.71 8.36 -6.99
N GLY A 211 -24.10 8.48 -8.26
CA GLY A 211 -23.46 9.38 -9.21
C GLY A 211 -22.05 8.93 -9.58
N SER A 212 -21.63 9.20 -10.82
CA SER A 212 -20.26 8.90 -11.27
C SER A 212 -19.21 9.72 -10.51
N THR A 213 -19.57 10.94 -10.11
CA THR A 213 -18.66 11.88 -9.43
C THR A 213 -18.34 11.43 -8.00
N LEU A 214 -19.36 11.13 -7.18
CA LEU A 214 -19.12 10.77 -5.79
C LEU A 214 -18.50 9.37 -5.66
N SER A 215 -18.85 8.45 -6.57
CA SER A 215 -18.20 7.12 -6.65
C SER A 215 -16.71 7.24 -6.98
N HIS A 216 -16.34 8.14 -7.90
CA HIS A 216 -14.94 8.43 -8.20
C HIS A 216 -14.22 9.02 -6.98
N GLN A 217 -14.84 9.97 -6.27
CA GLN A 217 -14.26 10.57 -5.07
C GLN A 217 -14.07 9.54 -3.93
N ALA A 218 -15.00 8.59 -3.74
CA ALA A 218 -14.83 7.50 -2.77
C ALA A 218 -13.60 6.63 -3.10
N THR A 219 -13.38 6.35 -4.38
CA THR A 219 -12.21 5.58 -4.85
C THR A 219 -10.91 6.35 -4.61
N VAL A 220 -10.90 7.66 -4.91
CA VAL A 220 -9.77 8.54 -4.64
C VAL A 220 -9.46 8.58 -3.13
N ALA A 221 -10.47 8.69 -2.28
CA ALA A 221 -10.30 8.76 -0.84
C ALA A 221 -9.72 7.45 -0.24
N LEU A 222 -10.09 6.29 -0.78
CA LEU A 222 -9.45 5.01 -0.43
C LEU A 222 -7.99 4.97 -0.90
N ALA A 223 -7.70 5.44 -2.11
CA ALA A 223 -6.32 5.53 -2.61
C ALA A 223 -5.47 6.48 -1.74
N GLU A 224 -6.04 7.59 -1.25
CA GLU A 224 -5.39 8.48 -0.28
C GLU A 224 -5.10 7.79 1.05
N LEU A 225 -6.01 6.96 1.57
CA LEU A 225 -5.78 6.16 2.79
C LEU A 225 -4.59 5.20 2.61
N VAL A 226 -4.55 4.49 1.47
CA VAL A 226 -3.46 3.57 1.13
C VAL A 226 -2.14 4.32 1.01
N SER A 227 -2.13 5.41 0.24
CA SER A 227 -0.94 6.25 0.04
C SER A 227 -0.44 6.82 1.37
N THR A 228 -1.34 7.39 2.18
CA THR A 228 -1.01 7.91 3.52
C THR A 228 -0.40 6.81 4.38
N THR A 229 -0.98 5.60 4.39
CA THR A 229 -0.44 4.46 5.11
C THR A 229 0.99 4.15 4.67
N GLN A 230 1.25 4.08 3.37
CA GLN A 230 2.59 3.81 2.83
C GLN A 230 3.62 4.88 3.20
N THR A 231 3.27 6.16 3.18
CA THR A 231 4.21 7.24 3.50
C THR A 231 4.76 7.17 4.93
N LEU A 232 4.05 6.49 5.84
CA LEU A 232 4.45 6.33 7.24
C LEU A 232 5.34 5.10 7.46
N LEU A 233 5.46 4.22 6.47
CA LEU A 233 6.22 2.98 6.56
C LEU A 233 7.64 3.17 6.05
N GLN A 234 8.56 2.37 6.59
CA GLN A 234 9.96 2.30 6.15
C GLN A 234 10.42 0.84 6.07
N GLY A 235 11.56 0.59 5.42
CA GLY A 235 12.16 -0.74 5.32
C GLY A 235 11.23 -1.82 4.76
N THR A 236 11.27 -3.01 5.36
CA THR A 236 10.45 -4.16 4.97
C THR A 236 8.94 -3.89 5.03
N PRO A 237 8.36 -3.29 6.10
CA PRO A 237 6.93 -2.95 6.13
C PRO A 237 6.46 -2.10 4.94
N TRP A 238 7.26 -1.12 4.52
CA TRP A 238 6.94 -0.30 3.33
C TRP A 238 6.88 -1.14 2.07
N PHE A 239 7.86 -2.03 1.87
CA PHE A 239 7.89 -2.89 0.70
C PHE A 239 6.70 -3.84 0.66
N LEU A 240 6.39 -4.49 1.78
CA LEU A 240 5.25 -5.38 1.88
C LEU A 240 3.95 -4.65 1.56
N SER A 241 3.82 -3.40 2.02
CA SER A 241 2.69 -2.54 1.67
C SER A 241 2.63 -2.25 0.16
N ALA A 242 3.76 -1.96 -0.49
CA ALA A 242 3.83 -1.68 -1.93
C ALA A 242 3.44 -2.90 -2.77
N ILE A 243 4.00 -4.07 -2.51
CA ILE A 243 3.69 -5.31 -3.27
C ILE A 243 2.28 -5.85 -2.98
N SER A 244 1.68 -5.43 -1.86
CA SER A 244 0.28 -5.72 -1.56
C SER A 244 -0.67 -4.88 -2.41
N GLN A 245 -0.24 -3.78 -3.03
CA GLN A 245 -1.07 -2.94 -3.90
C GLN A 245 -1.04 -3.42 -5.36
N ARG A 246 -1.88 -4.42 -5.67
CA ARG A 246 -1.92 -5.05 -7.00
C ARG A 246 -2.35 -4.11 -8.14
N ALA A 247 -3.09 -3.04 -7.87
CA ALA A 247 -3.66 -2.17 -8.91
C ALA A 247 -2.75 -1.00 -9.31
N SER A 248 -1.78 -0.59 -8.48
CA SER A 248 -0.97 0.58 -8.80
C SER A 248 0.21 0.24 -9.70
N ALA A 249 0.38 1.01 -10.77
CA ALA A 249 1.55 0.97 -11.63
C ALA A 249 2.79 1.57 -10.91
N ARG A 250 2.57 2.67 -10.18
CA ARG A 250 3.64 3.45 -9.57
C ARG A 250 4.31 2.69 -8.44
N GLU A 251 3.54 2.12 -7.53
CA GLU A 251 4.11 1.36 -6.40
C GLU A 251 4.88 0.11 -6.85
N LYS A 252 4.49 -0.50 -7.99
CA LYS A 252 5.26 -1.59 -8.58
C LYS A 252 6.61 -1.12 -9.10
N ILE A 253 6.65 0.03 -9.76
CA ILE A 253 7.90 0.64 -10.23
C ILE A 253 8.79 0.98 -9.03
N ASP A 254 8.25 1.67 -8.03
CA ASP A 254 9.01 2.06 -6.83
C ASP A 254 9.51 0.84 -6.04
N GLY A 255 8.69 -0.21 -5.92
CA GLY A 255 9.07 -1.49 -5.28
C GLY A 255 10.19 -2.22 -6.04
N SER A 256 10.07 -2.31 -7.37
CA SER A 256 11.09 -2.89 -8.26
C SER A 256 12.43 -2.14 -8.16
N ILE A 257 12.42 -0.82 -8.15
CA ILE A 257 13.64 0.00 -8.04
C ILE A 257 14.27 -0.14 -6.65
N LYS A 258 13.47 0.02 -5.59
CA LYS A 258 13.99 0.08 -4.22
C LYS A 258 14.55 -1.24 -3.72
N ILE A 259 14.05 -2.39 -4.21
CA ILE A 259 14.46 -3.73 -3.75
C ILE A 259 15.13 -4.55 -4.82
N GLY A 260 14.49 -4.71 -5.98
CA GLY A 260 15.02 -5.54 -7.07
C GLY A 260 16.27 -4.97 -7.73
N MET A 261 16.56 -3.67 -7.57
CA MET A 261 17.71 -3.04 -8.22
C MET A 261 18.82 -2.62 -7.26
N LYS A 262 18.54 -2.34 -5.98
CA LYS A 262 19.52 -1.72 -5.06
C LYS A 262 20.77 -2.57 -4.79
N LYS A 263 20.61 -3.88 -4.57
CA LYS A 263 21.72 -4.83 -4.32
C LYS A 263 22.58 -5.00 -5.59
N TYR A 264 21.93 -5.13 -6.74
CA TYR A 264 22.60 -5.43 -8.01
C TYR A 264 23.20 -4.19 -8.67
N TRP A 265 22.55 -3.03 -8.57
CA TRP A 265 23.04 -1.78 -9.17
C TRP A 265 24.29 -1.27 -8.46
N ARG A 266 24.41 -1.49 -7.15
CA ARG A 266 25.67 -1.26 -6.43
C ARG A 266 26.78 -2.18 -6.92
N GLY A 267 26.49 -3.46 -7.15
CA GLY A 267 27.46 -4.41 -7.71
C GLY A 267 27.89 -4.04 -9.14
N LEU A 268 26.94 -3.64 -9.98
CA LEU A 268 27.19 -3.18 -11.35
C LEU A 268 27.96 -1.85 -11.40
N ALA A 269 27.59 -0.87 -10.58
CA ALA A 269 28.24 0.43 -10.50
C ALA A 269 29.68 0.34 -9.97
N ALA A 270 29.95 -0.61 -9.06
CA ALA A 270 31.29 -0.85 -8.53
C ALA A 270 32.25 -1.48 -9.55
N SER A 271 31.80 -1.85 -10.76
CA SER A 271 32.58 -2.54 -11.81
C SER A 271 33.23 -3.86 -11.36
N THR A 272 32.91 -4.33 -10.15
CA THR A 272 33.28 -5.64 -9.66
C THR A 272 32.31 -6.62 -10.28
N SER A 273 32.73 -7.33 -11.33
CA SER A 273 31.99 -8.46 -11.88
C SER A 273 31.54 -9.35 -10.72
N PHE A 274 30.24 -9.59 -10.56
CA PHE A 274 29.65 -10.38 -9.47
C PHE A 274 30.50 -11.65 -9.22
N PRO A 275 31.33 -11.70 -8.17
CA PRO A 275 32.30 -12.78 -8.04
C PRO A 275 31.54 -14.11 -7.90
N GLY A 276 31.71 -15.00 -8.89
CA GLY A 276 31.07 -16.33 -8.88
C GLY A 276 29.73 -16.47 -9.63
N PHE A 277 29.18 -15.40 -10.23
CA PHE A 277 27.88 -15.48 -10.93
C PHE A 277 27.92 -14.99 -12.38
N THR A 278 27.17 -15.65 -13.26
CA THR A 278 27.01 -15.20 -14.65
C THR A 278 26.04 -14.02 -14.72
N LEU A 279 26.22 -13.18 -15.74
CA LEU A 279 25.30 -12.06 -15.98
C LEU A 279 23.87 -12.55 -16.23
N GLU A 280 23.71 -13.63 -17.00
CA GLU A 280 22.42 -14.28 -17.22
C GLU A 280 21.71 -14.64 -15.90
N LYS A 281 22.43 -15.21 -14.93
CA LYS A 281 21.88 -15.50 -13.60
C LYS A 281 21.47 -14.23 -12.87
N CYS A 282 22.28 -13.17 -12.93
CA CYS A 282 21.94 -11.89 -12.32
C CYS A 282 20.68 -11.27 -12.94
N LEU A 283 20.57 -11.34 -14.27
CA LEU A 283 19.42 -10.84 -15.02
C LEU A 283 18.13 -11.63 -14.67
N ALA A 284 18.24 -12.95 -14.55
CA ALA A 284 17.14 -13.81 -14.13
C ALA A 284 16.68 -13.50 -12.69
N THR A 285 17.61 -13.27 -11.77
CA THR A 285 17.28 -12.90 -10.38
C THR A 285 16.62 -11.52 -10.29
N ILE A 286 17.09 -10.53 -11.05
CA ILE A 286 16.45 -9.20 -11.12
C ILE A 286 15.04 -9.33 -11.70
N HIS A 287 14.85 -10.12 -12.76
CA HIS A 287 13.53 -10.38 -13.33
C HIS A 287 12.59 -10.99 -12.29
N SER A 288 13.05 -12.00 -11.55
CA SER A 288 12.30 -12.60 -10.44
C SER A 288 11.92 -11.55 -9.38
N ASP A 289 12.87 -10.69 -8.97
CA ASP A 289 12.61 -9.62 -8.01
C ASP A 289 11.54 -8.63 -8.51
N ILE A 290 11.53 -8.33 -9.81
CA ILE A 290 10.56 -7.44 -10.44
C ILE A 290 9.18 -8.10 -10.48
N THR A 291 9.07 -9.31 -11.01
CA THR A 291 7.77 -9.98 -11.20
C THR A 291 7.13 -10.37 -9.87
N GLU A 292 7.90 -10.80 -8.87
CA GLU A 292 7.37 -11.01 -7.51
C GLU A 292 6.87 -9.72 -6.87
N SER A 293 7.57 -8.59 -7.09
CA SER A 293 7.14 -7.28 -6.58
C SER A 293 5.82 -6.82 -7.19
N TRP A 294 5.51 -7.26 -8.41
CA TRP A 294 4.28 -6.88 -9.09
C TRP A 294 3.05 -7.59 -8.51
N ASN A 295 3.24 -8.80 -7.97
CA ASN A 295 2.19 -9.58 -7.33
C ASN A 295 0.92 -9.68 -8.21
N PHE A 296 1.12 -9.84 -9.53
CA PHE A 296 0.01 -10.09 -10.45
C PHE A 296 -0.56 -11.48 -10.23
N ASN A 297 -1.85 -11.64 -10.50
CA ASN A 297 -2.47 -12.97 -10.53
C ASN A 297 -2.12 -13.56 -11.89
N ASP A 298 -1.06 -14.35 -11.93
CA ASP A 298 -0.49 -14.94 -13.14
C ASP A 298 -0.49 -16.47 -13.03
N PRO A 299 -1.68 -17.12 -13.03
CA PRO A 299 -1.79 -18.56 -12.85
C PRO A 299 -1.12 -19.36 -13.97
N ASP A 300 -0.94 -18.76 -15.14
CA ASP A 300 -0.32 -19.35 -16.32
C ASP A 300 1.18 -19.04 -16.45
N ASP A 301 1.77 -18.36 -15.44
CA ASP A 301 3.20 -18.00 -15.36
C ASP A 301 3.71 -17.21 -16.59
N LEU A 302 2.84 -16.38 -17.19
CA LEU A 302 3.10 -15.62 -18.41
C LEU A 302 4.29 -14.68 -18.26
N LEU A 303 4.51 -14.12 -17.07
CA LEU A 303 5.60 -13.18 -16.79
C LEU A 303 6.99 -13.83 -16.87
N ASN A 304 7.08 -15.15 -16.75
CA ASN A 304 8.34 -15.89 -16.82
C ASN A 304 8.54 -16.61 -18.17
N THR A 305 7.61 -16.43 -19.11
CA THR A 305 7.73 -17.01 -20.45
C THR A 305 8.77 -16.27 -21.32
N GLU A 306 9.46 -17.01 -22.20
CA GLU A 306 10.41 -16.44 -23.18
C GLU A 306 9.84 -15.30 -24.03
N PRO A 307 8.59 -15.36 -24.54
CA PRO A 307 7.99 -14.25 -25.27
C PRO A 307 7.88 -12.97 -24.44
N PHE A 308 7.52 -13.08 -23.16
CA PHE A 308 7.45 -11.92 -22.27
C PHE A 308 8.84 -11.36 -21.99
N LEU A 309 9.79 -12.22 -21.62
CA LEU A 309 11.18 -11.86 -21.36
C LEU A 309 11.83 -11.16 -22.58
N THR A 310 11.56 -11.64 -23.79
CA THR A 310 12.06 -11.04 -25.03
C THR A 310 11.49 -9.63 -25.25
N LYS A 311 10.19 -9.43 -25.01
CA LYS A 311 9.55 -8.11 -25.11
C LYS A 311 10.07 -7.14 -24.03
N ALA A 312 10.21 -7.61 -22.79
CA ALA A 312 10.77 -6.83 -21.70
C ALA A 312 12.21 -6.38 -22.01
N LYS A 313 13.06 -7.27 -22.52
CA LYS A 313 14.42 -6.95 -22.99
C LYS A 313 14.40 -5.92 -24.14
N ALA A 314 13.47 -6.03 -25.09
CA ALA A 314 13.38 -5.10 -26.23
C ALA A 314 12.96 -3.68 -25.81
N LEU A 315 12.08 -3.56 -24.82
CA LEU A 315 11.66 -2.28 -24.26
C LEU A 315 12.75 -1.61 -23.41
N SER A 316 13.89 -2.27 -23.24
CA SER A 316 14.85 -1.89 -22.23
C SER A 316 15.68 -0.66 -22.49
N HIS A 317 15.84 -0.39 -23.77
CA HIS A 317 16.60 0.74 -24.27
C HIS A 317 15.90 2.09 -24.07
N VAL A 318 14.70 2.10 -23.48
CA VAL A 318 13.79 3.26 -23.50
C VAL A 318 13.68 3.98 -22.15
N VAL A 319 14.10 3.38 -21.02
CA VAL A 319 13.80 3.94 -19.69
C VAL A 319 15.00 3.91 -18.76
N ILE A 320 15.47 5.10 -18.38
CA ILE A 320 16.36 5.31 -17.23
C ILE A 320 15.48 5.79 -16.08
N PRO A 321 15.52 5.15 -14.89
CA PRO A 321 14.86 5.72 -13.72
C PRO A 321 15.45 7.10 -13.42
N ASP A 322 14.60 8.12 -13.35
CA ASP A 322 14.99 9.47 -12.93
C ASP A 322 15.10 9.54 -11.40
N ASP A 323 15.90 8.65 -10.82
CA ASP A 323 16.11 8.55 -9.37
C ASP A 323 17.49 9.13 -8.98
N PRO A 324 17.56 10.12 -8.08
CA PRO A 324 18.82 10.74 -7.65
C PRO A 324 19.76 9.78 -6.90
N GLU A 325 19.24 8.84 -6.11
CA GLU A 325 20.05 7.84 -5.38
C GLU A 325 20.74 6.91 -6.38
N VAL A 326 19.98 6.45 -7.39
CA VAL A 326 20.50 5.66 -8.52
C VAL A 326 21.62 6.40 -9.24
N LYS A 327 21.37 7.65 -9.64
CA LYS A 327 22.35 8.45 -10.40
C LYS A 327 23.64 8.64 -9.60
N SER A 328 23.54 8.74 -8.28
CA SER A 328 24.70 8.87 -7.39
C SER A 328 25.61 7.65 -7.38
N TRP A 329 25.07 6.44 -7.58
CA TRP A 329 25.87 5.20 -7.63
C TRP A 329 26.76 5.17 -8.87
N PHE A 330 26.29 5.74 -9.98
CA PHE A 330 27.05 5.88 -11.23
C PHE A 330 27.70 7.26 -11.27
N GLY A 331 28.78 7.45 -10.49
CA GLY A 331 29.45 8.74 -10.22
C GLY A 331 29.94 9.57 -11.42
N ASN A 332 29.64 9.18 -12.67
CA ASN A 332 29.76 10.00 -13.88
C ASN A 332 28.71 9.55 -14.90
N ALA A 333 27.92 10.50 -15.44
CA ALA A 333 26.91 10.26 -16.48
C ALA A 333 27.46 9.56 -17.74
N LYS A 334 28.79 9.61 -17.96
CA LYS A 334 29.48 8.89 -19.04
C LYS A 334 29.49 7.37 -18.86
N HIS A 335 29.54 6.84 -17.63
CA HIS A 335 29.43 5.40 -17.41
C HIS A 335 28.00 4.91 -17.66
N LEU A 336 27.01 5.72 -17.27
CA LEU A 336 25.61 5.49 -17.58
C LEU A 336 25.37 5.49 -19.11
N GLN A 337 25.94 6.45 -19.84
CA GLN A 337 25.82 6.50 -21.31
C GLN A 337 26.64 5.42 -22.05
N ALA A 338 27.78 4.99 -21.53
CA ALA A 338 28.56 3.89 -22.11
C ALA A 338 27.85 2.53 -21.92
N LEU A 339 27.09 2.35 -20.84
CA LEU A 339 26.17 1.21 -20.67
C LEU A 339 25.03 1.21 -21.71
N ILE A 340 24.59 2.40 -22.15
CA ILE A 340 23.43 2.61 -23.02
C ILE A 340 23.81 2.62 -24.51
N GLY A 341 25.08 2.88 -24.85
CA GLY A 341 25.57 3.13 -26.22
C GLY A 341 25.97 1.92 -27.07
N VAL A 342 25.73 0.67 -26.64
CA VAL A 342 25.99 -0.52 -27.47
C VAL A 342 24.73 -0.90 -28.25
N GLY A 343 24.36 -0.01 -29.17
CA GLY A 343 23.19 -0.16 -30.05
C GLY A 343 23.46 0.17 -31.51
N ALA A 344 24.72 0.34 -31.91
CA ALA A 344 25.09 0.58 -33.30
C ALA A 344 26.35 -0.20 -33.68
N THR A 345 26.21 -1.51 -33.87
CA THR A 345 26.86 -2.31 -34.93
C THR A 345 26.69 -3.81 -34.63
N ILE A 346 26.07 -4.53 -35.56
CA ILE A 346 26.19 -5.99 -35.64
C ILE A 346 27.58 -6.30 -36.25
N ALA A 347 28.22 -7.36 -35.74
CA ALA A 347 29.38 -8.10 -36.27
C ALA A 347 30.80 -7.64 -35.87
N THR A 348 31.43 -8.39 -34.95
CA THR A 348 32.69 -9.18 -35.11
C THR A 348 33.50 -9.29 -33.80
N GLN A 349 33.78 -10.54 -33.40
CA GLN A 349 34.88 -11.09 -32.57
C GLN A 349 35.29 -10.44 -31.20
N VAL A 350 34.92 -11.14 -30.10
CA VAL A 350 35.66 -11.53 -28.85
C VAL A 350 36.35 -10.43 -27.98
N PRO A 351 36.51 -10.53 -26.63
CA PRO A 351 35.68 -11.05 -25.51
C PRO A 351 35.48 -10.02 -24.35
N VAL A 352 34.62 -10.34 -23.37
CA VAL A 352 34.48 -9.66 -22.05
C VAL A 352 34.10 -8.16 -22.06
N ALA A 353 32.80 -7.84 -22.04
CA ALA A 353 32.21 -6.76 -21.23
C ALA A 353 30.69 -6.64 -21.48
N ALA A 354 29.91 -6.94 -20.44
CA ALA A 354 28.57 -6.43 -20.09
C ALA A 354 27.51 -6.12 -21.17
N PRO A 355 26.37 -6.83 -21.11
CA PRO A 355 25.07 -6.18 -21.34
C PRO A 355 24.36 -5.85 -20.02
N ILE A 356 24.46 -4.60 -19.57
CA ILE A 356 23.60 -4.06 -18.51
C ILE A 356 22.49 -3.29 -19.18
N VAL A 357 21.36 -3.95 -19.43
CA VAL A 357 20.05 -3.30 -19.50
C VAL A 357 19.00 -4.34 -19.07
N ILE A 358 18.48 -4.24 -17.85
CA ILE A 358 17.09 -4.68 -17.57
C ILE A 358 16.32 -3.42 -17.27
N PRO A 359 15.19 -3.22 -17.94
CA PRO A 359 14.46 -1.98 -17.82
C PRO A 359 13.30 -2.04 -16.87
N VAL A 360 13.02 -0.85 -16.37
CA VAL A 360 11.67 -0.42 -16.06
C VAL A 360 10.94 -0.22 -17.40
N ALA A 361 10.38 -1.27 -17.98
CA ALA A 361 9.43 -1.11 -19.07
C ALA A 361 8.41 -2.26 -19.08
N ALA A 362 7.48 -2.19 -18.13
CA ALA A 362 6.27 -2.99 -18.17
C ALA A 362 5.09 -2.29 -17.49
N VAL A 363 4.90 -0.97 -17.64
CA VAL A 363 3.61 -0.35 -17.28
C VAL A 363 3.21 0.88 -18.11
N ILE A 364 3.52 0.93 -19.41
CA ILE A 364 2.94 1.96 -20.32
C ILE A 364 2.02 1.32 -21.38
N GLY A 365 1.62 0.06 -21.21
CA GLY A 365 0.79 -0.67 -22.19
C GLY A 365 -0.56 -1.16 -21.69
N LEU A 366 -1.03 -0.74 -20.50
CA LEU A 366 -2.33 -1.14 -19.94
C LEU A 366 -3.05 0.08 -19.33
N SER A 367 -3.27 1.09 -20.16
CA SER A 367 -4.22 2.18 -19.91
C SER A 367 -5.16 2.27 -21.09
#